data_AF-A0A820N5I3-F1
#
_entry.id   AF-A0A820N5I3-F1
#
_cell.length_a   1.000
_cell.length_b   1.000
_cell.length_c   1.000
_cell.angle_alpha   90.00
_cell.angle_beta   90.00
_cell.angle_gamma   90.00
#
_symmetry.space_group_name_H-M   'P 1'
#
loop_
_entity.id
_entity.type
_entity.pdbx_description
1 polymer ?
#
loop_
_entity_poly.entity_id
_entity_poly.type
_entity_poly.pdbx_seq_one_letter_code
_entity_poly.pdbx_strand_id
1 'polypeptide(L)'
;MSIFLIHIFLISSVLTLKIKFNTNRYNNIVIFGDSYSDTGNTYKLTNHIWPTVPPYYQGRFSNGPNWVDRLNIKQKFNYAYGSATTDNNFIQGHTLLNTIVVPGIRQQVQMYLNHTDLNT
;
A
#
# COMPACT_ATOMS: atom_id res chain seq x y z
N MET A 1 -10.12 -43.33 -36.91
CA MET A 1 -10.47 -42.00 -36.37
C MET A 1 -10.21 -41.83 -34.86
N SER A 2 -9.91 -42.88 -34.09
CA SER A 2 -9.73 -42.77 -32.62
C SER A 2 -8.34 -42.24 -32.19
N ILE A 3 -7.27 -42.57 -32.93
CA ILE A 3 -5.88 -42.23 -32.53
C ILE A 3 -5.53 -40.75 -32.75
N PHE A 4 -6.14 -40.09 -33.75
CA PHE A 4 -5.90 -38.68 -34.05
C PHE A 4 -6.50 -37.74 -32.99
N LEU A 5 -7.63 -38.10 -32.37
CA LEU A 5 -8.26 -37.31 -31.30
C LEU A 5 -7.46 -37.34 -29.97
N ILE A 6 -6.77 -38.45 -29.68
CA ILE A 6 -5.97 -38.60 -28.46
C ILE A 6 -4.70 -37.73 -28.50
N HIS A 7 -4.08 -37.56 -29.68
CA HIS A 7 -2.92 -36.69 -29.85
C HIS A 7 -3.28 -35.20 -29.75
N ILE A 8 -4.44 -34.79 -30.26
CA ILE A 8 -4.93 -33.40 -30.17
C ILE A 8 -5.20 -33.00 -28.71
N PHE A 9 -5.66 -33.92 -27.86
CA PHE A 9 -5.89 -33.68 -26.43
C PHE A 9 -4.61 -33.67 -25.59
N LEU A 10 -3.59 -34.45 -25.98
CA LEU A 10 -2.29 -34.44 -25.32
C LEU A 10 -1.50 -33.15 -25.65
N ILE A 11 -1.64 -32.61 -26.86
CA ILE A 11 -0.97 -31.36 -27.26
C ILE A 11 -1.60 -30.12 -26.60
N SER A 12 -2.92 -30.12 -26.32
CA SER A 12 -3.55 -29.01 -25.55
C SER A 12 -3.24 -29.08 -24.05
N SER A 13 -2.90 -30.26 -23.54
CA SER A 13 -2.43 -30.51 -22.16
C SER A 13 -0.95 -30.15 -21.96
N VAL A 14 -0.14 -30.13 -23.02
CA VAL A 14 1.25 -29.68 -22.97
C VAL A 14 1.31 -28.15 -22.81
N LEU A 15 1.28 -27.76 -21.53
CA LEU A 15 2.19 -26.76 -20.98
C LEU A 15 1.90 -25.29 -21.32
N THR A 16 0.78 -24.75 -20.81
CA THR A 16 0.86 -23.38 -20.27
C THR A 16 1.56 -23.43 -18.92
N LEU A 17 2.87 -23.71 -18.91
CA LEU A 17 3.69 -23.30 -17.76
C LEU A 17 3.65 -21.77 -17.78
N LYS A 18 2.77 -21.17 -16.98
CA LYS A 18 2.95 -19.80 -16.55
C LYS A 18 4.22 -19.80 -15.69
N ILE A 19 5.37 -19.65 -16.34
CA ILE A 19 6.63 -19.38 -15.65
C ILE A 19 6.40 -18.07 -14.91
N LYS A 20 6.07 -18.16 -13.62
CA LYS A 20 6.04 -17.00 -12.72
C LYS A 20 7.49 -16.58 -12.54
N PHE A 21 7.95 -15.71 -13.43
CA PHE A 21 9.16 -14.96 -13.16
C PHE A 21 8.95 -14.23 -11.84
N ASN A 22 9.82 -14.48 -10.87
CA ASN A 22 9.87 -13.64 -9.68
C ASN A 22 10.45 -12.29 -10.11
N THR A 23 9.59 -11.42 -10.63
CA THR A 23 9.96 -10.06 -11.04
C THR A 23 10.18 -9.13 -9.84
N ASN A 24 9.86 -9.58 -8.63
CA ASN A 24 10.10 -8.82 -7.41
C ASN A 24 11.58 -8.86 -7.07
N ARG A 25 12.32 -7.91 -7.64
CA ARG A 25 13.72 -7.64 -7.26
C ARG A 25 13.86 -7.22 -5.80
N TYR A 26 12.78 -6.77 -5.18
CA TYR A 26 12.74 -6.31 -3.79
C TYR A 26 11.68 -7.08 -3.01
N ASN A 27 12.06 -7.56 -1.82
CA ASN A 27 11.15 -8.26 -0.91
C ASN A 27 10.31 -7.30 -0.08
N ASN A 28 10.89 -6.12 0.21
CA ASN A 28 10.38 -5.15 1.14
C ASN A 28 10.33 -3.77 0.48
N ILE A 29 9.34 -2.97 0.85
CA ILE A 29 9.26 -1.55 0.49
C ILE A 29 8.82 -0.75 1.71
N VAL A 30 9.44 0.42 1.90
CA VAL A 30 9.04 1.41 2.90
C VAL A 30 8.41 2.58 2.16
N ILE A 31 7.20 2.97 2.56
CA ILE A 31 6.44 4.05 1.94
C ILE A 31 6.26 5.18 2.95
N PHE A 32 6.65 6.37 2.54
CA PHE A 32 6.34 7.65 3.20
C PHE A 32 5.47 8.46 2.24
N GLY A 33 4.56 9.27 2.76
CA GLY A 33 3.68 10.03 1.89
C GLY A 33 2.48 10.64 2.58
N ASP A 34 1.54 11.06 1.73
CA ASP A 34 0.29 11.71 2.08
C ASP A 34 -0.92 10.80 1.76
N SER A 35 -2.06 11.42 1.46
CA SER A 35 -3.32 10.76 1.10
C SER A 35 -3.21 9.84 -0.12
N TYR A 36 -2.31 10.10 -1.07
CA TYR A 36 -2.16 9.26 -2.26
C TYR A 36 -1.53 7.90 -1.96
N SER A 37 -0.81 7.79 -0.85
CA SER A 37 -0.11 6.58 -0.44
C SER A 37 -0.68 5.96 0.82
N ASP A 38 -1.43 6.72 1.63
CA ASP A 38 -2.07 6.21 2.85
C ASP A 38 -3.05 5.07 2.54
N THR A 39 -2.81 3.92 3.17
CA THR A 39 -3.65 2.70 3.09
C THR A 39 -4.54 2.51 4.32
N GLY A 40 -4.75 3.53 5.14
CA GLY A 40 -5.66 3.56 6.28
C GLY A 40 -5.04 3.98 7.63
N ASN A 41 -3.81 4.52 7.65
CA ASN A 41 -3.19 5.03 8.87
C ASN A 41 -3.98 6.21 9.44
N THR A 42 -4.40 7.14 8.59
CA THR A 42 -5.23 8.27 9.01
C THR A 42 -6.63 7.85 9.42
N TYR A 43 -7.17 6.83 8.73
CA TYR A 43 -8.44 6.23 9.09
C TYR A 43 -8.39 5.65 10.51
N LYS A 44 -7.32 4.93 10.85
CA LYS A 44 -7.11 4.45 12.22
C LYS A 44 -6.90 5.59 13.22
N LEU A 45 -6.08 6.58 12.88
CA LEU A 45 -5.78 7.74 13.74
C LEU A 45 -7.05 8.52 14.13
N THR A 46 -8.03 8.57 13.24
CA THR A 46 -9.30 9.29 13.43
C THR A 46 -10.41 8.41 14.00
N ASN A 47 -10.07 7.27 14.61
CA ASN A 47 -11.04 6.28 15.10
C ASN A 47 -12.04 5.83 14.02
N HIS A 48 -11.56 5.64 12.79
CA HIS A 48 -12.33 5.20 11.62
C HIS A 48 -13.40 6.21 11.17
N ILE A 49 -13.19 7.51 11.44
CA ILE A 49 -14.12 8.58 11.05
C ILE A 49 -13.70 9.23 9.73
N TRP A 50 -12.40 9.35 9.43
CA TRP A 50 -11.91 10.07 8.26
C TRP A 50 -10.74 9.35 7.57
N PRO A 51 -10.79 9.11 6.24
CA PRO A 51 -11.80 9.56 5.29
C PRO A 51 -13.16 8.85 5.42
N THR A 52 -14.27 9.60 5.24
CA THR A 52 -15.64 9.08 5.38
C THR A 52 -16.03 8.19 4.20
N VAL A 53 -16.61 7.03 4.48
CA VAL A 53 -17.16 6.13 3.46
C VAL A 53 -18.67 6.35 3.39
N PRO A 54 -19.28 6.66 2.22
CA PRO A 54 -18.71 7.03 0.90
C PRO A 54 -18.26 8.52 0.82
N PRO A 55 -17.46 8.94 -0.21
CA PRO A 55 -17.07 8.22 -1.44
C PRO A 55 -15.75 7.45 -1.35
N TYR A 56 -15.10 7.46 -0.18
CA TYR A 56 -13.79 6.85 0.01
C TYR A 56 -13.87 5.35 0.25
N TYR A 57 -12.81 4.62 -0.11
CA TYR A 57 -12.76 3.15 -0.04
C TYR A 57 -11.95 2.68 1.16
N GLN A 58 -12.59 2.08 2.16
CA GLN A 58 -11.93 1.38 3.28
C GLN A 58 -10.73 2.15 3.87
N GLY A 59 -10.90 3.45 4.14
CA GLY A 59 -9.85 4.31 4.69
C GLY A 59 -8.80 4.84 3.70
N ARG A 60 -8.94 4.57 2.39
CA ARG A 60 -8.12 5.19 1.33
C ARG A 60 -8.73 6.51 0.92
N PHE A 61 -7.90 7.49 0.60
CA PHE A 61 -8.31 8.75 -0.05
C PHE A 61 -8.54 8.57 -1.56
N SER A 62 -9.21 7.48 -1.93
CA SER A 62 -9.57 7.10 -3.29
C SER A 62 -10.91 6.37 -3.27
N ASN A 63 -11.58 6.26 -4.41
CA ASN A 63 -12.80 5.46 -4.60
C ASN A 63 -12.52 3.95 -4.77
N GLY A 64 -11.28 3.52 -4.52
CA GLY A 64 -10.85 2.13 -4.57
C GLY A 64 -9.45 1.95 -3.95
N PRO A 65 -8.81 0.79 -4.14
CA PRO A 65 -7.43 0.56 -3.74
C PRO A 65 -6.47 1.57 -4.39
N ASN A 66 -5.54 2.12 -3.61
CA ASN A 66 -4.53 3.05 -4.11
C ASN A 66 -3.35 2.29 -4.78
N TRP A 67 -2.31 3.01 -5.21
CA TRP A 67 -1.15 2.39 -5.88
C TRP A 67 -0.38 1.44 -4.95
N VAL A 68 -0.28 1.76 -3.66
CA VAL A 68 0.39 0.93 -2.65
C VAL A 68 -0.31 -0.41 -2.51
N ASP A 69 -1.65 -0.41 -2.47
CA ASP A 69 -2.45 -1.65 -2.43
C ASP A 69 -2.15 -2.56 -3.63
N ARG A 70 -1.91 -1.96 -4.81
CA ARG A 70 -1.69 -2.67 -6.08
C ARG A 70 -0.26 -3.17 -6.27
N LEU A 71 0.71 -2.71 -5.48
CA LEU A 71 2.08 -3.21 -5.52
C LEU A 71 2.14 -4.70 -5.16
N ASN A 72 2.81 -5.50 -5.98
CA ASN A 72 3.03 -6.91 -5.69
C ASN A 72 4.32 -7.14 -4.86
N ILE A 73 4.50 -6.46 -3.73
CA ILE A 73 5.66 -6.61 -2.83
C ILE A 73 5.26 -7.40 -1.59
N LYS A 74 6.11 -8.34 -1.16
CA LYS A 74 5.82 -9.27 -0.05
C LYS A 74 5.59 -8.54 1.27
N GLN A 75 6.44 -7.56 1.59
CA GLN A 75 6.31 -6.78 2.82
C GLN A 75 6.29 -5.28 2.51
N LYS A 76 5.24 -4.59 2.96
CA LYS A 76 5.05 -3.15 2.79
C LYS A 76 5.00 -2.49 4.17
N PHE A 77 5.93 -1.59 4.44
CA PHE A 77 5.92 -0.76 5.64
C PHE A 77 5.42 0.63 5.26
N ASN A 78 4.14 0.90 5.47
CA ASN A 78 3.52 2.15 5.05
C ASN A 78 3.35 3.10 6.23
N TYR A 79 4.10 4.19 6.21
CA TYR A 79 4.07 5.28 7.19
C TYR A 79 3.33 6.52 6.66
N ALA A 80 2.72 6.46 5.48
CA ALA A 80 1.99 7.59 4.92
C ALA A 80 0.72 7.91 5.73
N TYR A 81 0.42 9.20 5.89
CA TYR A 81 -0.82 9.71 6.50
C TYR A 81 -1.44 10.77 5.59
N GLY A 82 -2.75 10.70 5.35
CA GLY A 82 -3.53 11.76 4.74
C GLY A 82 -3.23 13.13 5.34
N SER A 83 -3.09 14.14 4.47
CA SER A 83 -2.68 15.51 4.81
C SER A 83 -1.26 15.68 5.37
N ALA A 84 -0.39 14.67 5.30
CA ALA A 84 1.01 14.85 5.65
C ALA A 84 1.66 15.93 4.77
N THR A 85 2.38 16.85 5.42
CA THR A 85 3.27 17.81 4.77
C THR A 85 4.69 17.24 4.72
N THR A 86 5.63 17.97 4.10
CA THR A 86 7.02 17.53 4.06
C THR A 86 7.69 17.51 5.44
N ASP A 87 7.42 18.52 6.28
CA ASP A 87 7.93 18.59 7.65
C ASP A 87 7.02 19.47 8.51
N ASN A 88 6.52 18.89 9.61
CA ASN A 88 5.68 19.58 10.57
C ASN A 88 6.37 20.73 11.31
N ASN A 89 7.70 20.79 11.32
CA ASN A 89 8.43 21.92 11.89
C ASN A 89 8.22 23.23 11.10
N PHE A 90 7.81 23.13 9.82
CA PHE A 90 7.55 24.29 8.97
C PHE A 90 6.06 24.49 8.75
N ILE A 91 5.35 23.43 8.31
CA ILE A 91 3.90 23.46 8.09
C ILE A 91 3.31 22.19 8.68
N GLN A 92 2.47 22.33 9.70
CA GLN A 92 1.83 21.21 10.39
C GLN A 92 0.68 20.62 9.55
N GLY A 93 0.74 19.32 9.25
CA GLY A 93 -0.39 18.60 8.67
C GLY A 93 -1.45 18.25 9.72
N HIS A 94 -2.74 18.31 9.36
CA HIS A 94 -3.85 17.92 10.22
C HIS A 94 -4.92 17.09 9.50
N THR A 95 -5.68 16.31 10.27
CA THR A 95 -6.92 15.67 9.83
C THR A 95 -8.07 16.67 9.69
N LEU A 96 -9.25 16.18 9.28
CA LEU A 96 -10.47 16.99 9.16
C LEU A 96 -10.69 17.95 10.35
N LEU A 97 -11.10 19.18 10.05
CA LEU A 97 -11.31 20.30 11.01
C LEU A 97 -10.05 20.71 11.81
N ASN A 98 -8.85 20.42 11.32
CA ASN A 98 -7.58 20.74 11.99
C ASN A 98 -7.46 20.18 13.42
N THR A 99 -8.16 19.09 13.71
CA THR A 99 -8.31 18.58 15.09
C THR A 99 -7.15 17.69 15.54
N ILE A 100 -6.66 16.82 14.66
CA ILE A 100 -5.61 15.85 14.99
C ILE A 100 -4.40 16.10 14.10
N VAL A 101 -3.22 16.19 14.72
CA VAL A 101 -1.93 16.32 14.04
C VAL A 101 -1.58 15.00 13.33
N VAL A 102 -1.22 15.09 12.05
CA VAL A 102 -0.66 13.95 11.30
C VAL A 102 0.86 14.12 11.16
N PRO A 103 1.64 13.03 11.14
CA PRO A 103 3.09 13.12 10.96
C PRO A 103 3.43 13.53 9.51
N GLY A 104 4.22 14.59 9.35
CA GLY A 104 4.83 14.95 8.08
C GLY A 104 5.94 13.98 7.67
N ILE A 105 6.44 14.07 6.44
CA ILE A 105 7.41 13.11 5.88
C ILE A 105 8.65 12.97 6.78
N ARG A 106 9.19 14.06 7.33
CA ARG A 106 10.30 14.00 8.29
C ARG A 106 9.97 13.13 9.52
N GLN A 107 8.80 13.32 10.09
CA GLN A 107 8.34 12.56 11.26
C GLN A 107 8.09 11.09 10.89
N GLN A 108 7.56 10.81 9.69
CA GLN A 108 7.36 9.43 9.21
C GLN A 108 8.70 8.69 9.03
N VAL A 109 9.75 9.36 8.54
CA VAL A 109 11.12 8.81 8.48
C VAL A 109 11.64 8.52 9.89
N GLN A 110 11.45 9.43 10.85
CA GLN A 110 11.83 9.19 12.24
C GLN A 110 11.09 7.99 12.84
N MET A 111 9.79 7.84 12.56
CA MET A 111 9.01 6.68 12.98
C MET A 111 9.62 5.38 12.43
N TYR A 112 10.04 5.36 11.17
CA TYR A 112 10.70 4.19 10.59
C TYR A 112 12.02 3.85 11.29
N LEU A 113 12.91 4.83 11.49
CA LEU A 113 14.20 4.64 12.16
C LEU A 113 14.01 4.12 13.61
N ASN A 114 13.07 4.72 14.35
CA ASN A 114 12.76 4.27 15.71
C ASN A 114 12.21 2.83 15.74
N HIS A 115 11.42 2.43 14.74
CA HIS A 115 10.93 1.06 14.64
C HIS A 115 12.06 0.07 14.30
N THR A 116 13.06 0.47 13.51
CA THR A 116 14.18 -0.42 13.19
C THR A 116 15.11 -0.61 14.40
N ASP A 117 15.38 0.44 15.16
CA ASP A 117 16.26 0.39 16.33
C ASP A 117 15.69 -0.49 17.47
N LEU A 118 14.37 -0.61 17.56
CA LEU A 118 13.70 -1.48 18.54
C LEU A 118 13.72 -2.98 18.15
N ASN A 119 14.08 -3.30 16.90
CA ASN A 119 14.07 -4.67 16.38
C ASN A 119 15.49 -5.22 16.09
N THR A 120 16.53 -4.47 16.47
CA THR A 120 17.94 -4.88 16.48
C THR A 120 18.40 -5.14 17.90
#